data_AF-A0A3M1G645-F1
#
_entry.id   AF-A0A3M1G645-F1
#
_cell.length_a   1.000
_cell.length_b   1.000
_cell.length_c   1.000
_cell.angle_alpha   90.00
_cell.angle_beta   90.00
_cell.angle_gamma   90.00
#
_symmetry.space_group_name_H-M   'P 1'
#
loop_
_entity.id
_entity.type
_entity.pdbx_description
1 polymer ?
#
loop_
_entity_poly.entity_id
_entity_poly.type
_entity_poly.pdbx_seq_one_letter_code
_entity_poly.pdbx_strand_id
1 'polypeptide(L)' 'GTPETVAASAQRCIDEAGPGGGFLLGSGCIVPRYTPLENVRAMVETAHSQPYPPAPTG' A
#
# COMPACT_ATOMS: atom_id res chain seq x y z
N GLY A 1 12.57 -1.10 -8.37
CA GLY A 1 12.15 -2.01 -7.29
C GLY A 1 11.77 -3.33 -7.89
N THR A 2 11.91 -4.40 -7.12
CA THR A 2 11.28 -5.70 -7.37
C THR A 2 9.94 -5.77 -6.60
N PRO A 3 9.04 -6.72 -6.93
CA PRO A 3 7.79 -6.91 -6.19
C PRO A 3 7.99 -7.01 -4.69
N GLU A 4 9.02 -7.74 -4.25
CA GLU A 4 9.34 -7.95 -2.83
C GLU A 4 9.74 -6.64 -2.14
N THR A 5 10.58 -5.82 -2.79
CA THR A 5 10.99 -4.52 -2.23
C THR A 5 9.84 -3.52 -2.19
N VAL A 6 8.89 -3.62 -3.14
CA VAL A 6 7.70 -2.76 -3.18
C VAL A 6 6.71 -3.17 -2.10
N ALA A 7 6.46 -4.46 -1.93
CA ALA A 7 5.64 -4.98 -0.84
C ALA A 7 6.20 -4.60 0.53
N ALA A 8 7.52 -4.75 0.72
CA ALA A 8 8.18 -4.35 1.97
C ALA A 8 8.06 -2.84 2.25
N SER A 9 8.20 -2.01 1.21
CA SER A 9 8.03 -0.56 1.34
C SER A 9 6.58 -0.17 1.64
N ALA A 10 5.61 -0.80 0.97
CA ALA A 10 4.19 -0.61 1.21
C ALA A 10 3.80 -0.99 2.65
N GLN A 11 4.26 -2.16 3.13
CA GLN A 11 4.02 -2.60 4.50
C GLN A 11 4.61 -1.60 5.50
N ARG A 12 5.85 -1.15 5.28
CA ARG A 12 6.47 -0.14 6.14
C ARG A 12 5.64 1.15 6.21
N CYS A 13 5.14 1.66 5.08
CA CYS A 13 4.29 2.84 5.08
C CYS A 13 3.01 2.63 5.90
N ILE A 14 2.39 1.45 5.79
CA ILE A 14 1.20 1.12 6.55
C ILE A 14 1.51 0.99 8.05
N ASP A 15 2.62 0.36 8.42
CA ASP A 15 3.02 0.19 9.82
C ASP A 15 3.31 1.55 10.48
N GLU A 16 3.94 2.47 9.75
CA GLU A 16 4.33 3.79 10.25
C GLU A 16 3.17 4.79 10.27
N ALA A 17 2.27 4.75 9.28
CA ALA A 17 1.23 5.77 9.09
C ALA A 17 -0.23 5.27 9.23
N GLY A 18 -0.44 3.94 9.18
CA GLY A 18 -1.73 3.29 9.31
C GLY A 18 -2.21 2.89 10.72
N PRO A 19 -1.46 3.05 11.85
CA PRO A 19 -2.02 2.79 13.17
C PRO A 19 -3.29 3.62 13.43
N GLY A 20 -4.38 2.94 13.83
CA GLY A 20 -5.69 3.58 14.03
C GLY A 20 -6.55 3.70 12.76
N GLY A 21 -6.04 3.26 11.60
CA GLY A 21 -6.79 3.26 10.36
C GLY A 21 -6.77 4.59 9.60
N GLY A 22 -7.58 4.67 8.54
CA GLY A 22 -7.76 5.91 7.76
C GLY A 22 -6.58 6.29 6.84
N PHE A 23 -5.47 5.56 6.88
CA PHE A 23 -4.35 5.74 5.96
C PHE A 23 -4.69 5.23 4.56
N LEU A 24 -4.42 6.05 3.55
CA LEU A 24 -4.59 5.72 2.14
C LEU A 24 -3.21 5.53 1.50
N LEU A 25 -2.86 4.28 1.18
CA LEU A 25 -1.62 3.98 0.47
C LEU A 25 -1.74 4.36 -1.01
N GLY A 26 -0.70 5.01 -1.55
CA GLY A 26 -0.56 5.30 -2.97
C GLY A 26 0.90 5.51 -3.36
N SER A 27 1.16 5.76 -4.64
CA SER A 27 2.52 5.92 -5.20
C SER A 27 3.27 7.18 -4.75
N GLY A 28 2.65 8.06 -3.96
CA GLY A 28 3.22 9.36 -3.53
C GLY A 28 3.33 10.41 -4.64
N CYS A 29 3.33 10.00 -5.92
CA CYS A 29 3.29 10.85 -7.11
C CYS A 29 2.69 10.05 -8.28
N ILE A 30 3.07 10.36 -9.52
CA ILE A 30 2.71 9.60 -10.71
C ILE A 30 3.39 8.21 -10.74
N VAL A 31 2.69 7.21 -11.26
CA VAL A 31 3.28 5.92 -11.64
C VAL A 31 3.80 6.03 -13.08
N PRO A 32 5.12 5.91 -13.33
CA PRO A 32 5.69 5.96 -14.68
C PRO A 32 5.09 4.92 -15.62
N ARG A 33 5.00 5.24 -16.92
CA ARG A 33 4.39 4.38 -17.96
C ARG A 33 4.96 2.97 -18.02
N TYR A 34 6.26 2.83 -17.77
CA TYR A 34 6.98 1.56 -17.85
C TYR A 34 7.23 0.93 -16.48
N THR A 35 6.51 1.37 -15.45
CA THR A 35 6.54 0.68 -14.15
C THR A 35 6.09 -0.76 -14.35
N PRO A 36 6.90 -1.76 -13.94
CA PRO A 36 6.50 -3.15 -14.04
C PRO A 36 5.15 -3.39 -13.35
N LEU A 37 4.23 -4.07 -14.03
CA LEU A 37 2.88 -4.28 -13.52
C LEU A 37 2.89 -5.08 -12.20
N GLU A 38 3.81 -6.04 -12.08
CA GLU A 38 4.06 -6.83 -10.88
C GLU A 38 4.39 -5.97 -9.65
N ASN A 39 5.10 -4.84 -9.83
CA ASN A 39 5.38 -3.92 -8.73
C ASN A 39 4.10 -3.21 -8.25
N VAL A 40 3.26 -2.76 -9.19
CA VAL A 40 1.98 -2.11 -8.86
C VAL A 40 1.05 -3.11 -8.18
N ARG A 41 1.00 -4.36 -8.68
CA ARG A 41 0.23 -5.45 -8.07
C ARG A 41 0.70 -5.72 -6.65
N ALA A 42 2.01 -5.85 -6.42
CA ALA A 42 2.56 -6.08 -5.09
C ALA A 42 2.13 -4.98 -4.10
N MET A 43 2.17 -3.70 -4.50
CA MET A 43 1.69 -2.59 -3.66
C MET A 43 0.21 -2.74 -3.28
N VAL A 44 -0.65 -3.07 -4.26
CA VAL A 44 -2.11 -3.23 -4.04
C VAL A 44 -2.43 -4.46 -3.19
N GLU A 45 -1.76 -5.58 -3.46
CA GLU A 45 -1.93 -6.83 -2.70
C GLU A 45 -1.47 -6.66 -1.26
N THR A 46 -0.38 -5.95 -1.01
CA THR A 46 0.04 -5.59 0.36
C THR A 46 -0.98 -4.70 1.05
N ALA A 47 -1.58 -3.72 0.37
CA ALA A 47 -2.62 -2.90 0.98
C ALA A 47 -3.87 -3.71 1.35
N HIS A 48 -4.32 -4.61 0.47
CA HIS A 48 -5.51 -5.43 0.69
C HIS A 48 -5.31 -6.59 1.67
N SER A 49 -4.07 -6.98 1.98
CA SER A 49 -3.80 -7.98 3.01
C SER A 49 -4.00 -7.44 4.43
N GLN A 50 -4.06 -6.12 4.60
CA GLN A 50 -4.24 -5.48 5.89
C GLN A 50 -5.72 -5.39 6.27
N PRO A 51 -6.06 -5.52 7.57
CA PRO A 51 -7.41 -5.28 8.04
C PRO A 51 -7.79 -3.81 7.86
N TYR A 52 -8.85 -3.55 7.10
CA TYR A 52 -9.47 -2.23 7.09
C TYR A 52 -10.29 -2.07 8.38
N PRO A 53 -10.16 -0.96 9.13
CA PRO A 53 -10.99 -0.75 10.30
C PRO A 53 -12.46 -0.76 9.88
N PRO A 54 -13.38 -1.34 10.68
CA PRO A 54 -14.80 -1.17 10.41
C PRO A 54 -15.11 0.32 10.33
N ALA A 55 -16.00 0.70 9.41
CA ALA A 55 -16.46 2.07 9.29
C ALA A 55 -16.90 2.58 10.68
N PRO A 56 -16.57 3.82 11.05
CA PRO A 56 -17.00 4.35 12.34
C PRO A 56 -18.52 4.23 12.46
N THR A 57 -18.98 3.50 13.47
CA THR A 57 -20.40 3.47 13.83
C THR A 57 -20.73 4.86 14.37
N GLY A 58 -21.39 5.67 13.53
CA GLY A 58 -21.96 6.95 13.93
C GLY A 58 -23.09 6.81 14.93
#